data_AF-A0A950WZB8-F1
#
_entry.id   AF-A0A950WZB8-F1
#
_cell.length_a   1.000
_cell.length_b   1.000
_cell.length_c   1.000
_cell.angle_alpha   90.00
_cell.angle_beta   90.00
_cell.angle_gamma   90.00
#
_symmetry.space_group_name_H-M   'P 1'
#
loop_
_entity.id
_entity.type
_entity.pdbx_description
1 polymer ?
#
loop_
_entity_poly.entity_id
_entity_poly.type
_entity_poly.pdbx_seq_one_letter_code
_entity_poly.pdbx_strand_id
1 'polypeptide(L)'
;MPDVGLTSRSEPLDPDYKVVIKYSVEVNGLPIYTETYDAAKLGKEVEADEATVRDLWFRRITCVVGCRNRRGFSACVTRCLLDGKACGESEPDLSAGN
;
A
#
# COMPACT_ATOMS: atom_id res chain seq x y z
N MET A 1 -13.32 -9.37 3.59
CA MET A 1 -13.50 -8.22 4.50
C MET A 1 -13.43 -8.78 5.92
N PRO A 2 -12.77 -8.14 6.88
CA PRO A 2 -12.89 -8.55 8.28
C PRO A 2 -14.18 -7.98 8.84
N ASP A 3 -15.15 -8.85 9.15
CA ASP A 3 -16.32 -8.48 9.92
C ASP A 3 -15.92 -8.36 11.40
N VAL A 4 -15.75 -7.13 11.88
CA VAL A 4 -15.41 -6.83 13.27
C VAL A 4 -16.38 -5.83 13.89
N GLY A 5 -17.15 -6.28 14.89
CA GLY A 5 -17.68 -5.44 15.96
C GLY A 5 -18.80 -4.43 15.65
N LEU A 6 -19.49 -4.51 14.51
CA LEU A 6 -20.41 -3.47 14.02
C LEU A 6 -21.66 -3.15 14.87
N THR A 7 -21.91 -3.83 15.99
CA THR A 7 -23.16 -3.68 16.78
C THR A 7 -23.04 -2.87 18.08
N SER A 8 -21.83 -2.52 18.52
CA SER A 8 -21.61 -1.63 19.67
C SER A 8 -20.73 -0.45 19.26
N ARG A 9 -21.29 0.77 19.25
CA ARG A 9 -20.47 1.99 19.18
C ARG A 9 -19.59 2.02 20.42
N SER A 10 -18.28 1.87 20.24
CA SER A 10 -17.31 2.22 21.26
C SER A 10 -17.38 3.72 21.55
N GLU A 11 -17.01 4.12 22.75
CA GLU A 11 -16.72 5.52 23.04
C GLU A 11 -15.60 6.04 22.12
N PRO A 12 -15.53 7.36 21.86
CA PRO A 12 -14.40 7.93 21.14
C PRO A 12 -13.08 7.58 21.82
N LEU A 13 -12.03 7.37 21.01
CA LEU A 13 -10.67 7.23 21.54
C LEU A 13 -10.25 8.52 22.24
N ASP A 14 -9.53 8.36 23.35
CA ASP A 14 -8.84 9.46 24.03
C ASP A 14 -7.87 10.14 23.03
N PRO A 15 -7.90 11.48 22.87
CA PRO A 15 -7.06 12.19 21.92
C PRO A 15 -5.56 12.06 22.17
N ASP A 16 -5.13 11.72 23.39
CA ASP A 16 -3.72 11.49 23.72
C ASP A 16 -3.24 10.09 23.29
N TYR A 17 -4.14 9.21 22.84
CA TYR A 17 -3.77 7.85 22.40
C TYR A 17 -3.12 7.87 21.03
N LYS A 18 -1.88 7.37 20.96
CA LYS A 18 -1.15 7.21 19.70
C LYS A 18 -1.75 6.08 18.84
N VAL A 19 -2.56 6.46 17.86
CA VAL A 19 -3.07 5.52 16.84
C VAL A 19 -2.00 5.30 15.76
N VAL A 20 -1.62 4.04 15.56
CA VAL A 20 -0.59 3.62 14.61
C VAL A 20 -1.19 2.70 13.55
N ILE A 21 -1.03 3.06 12.28
CA ILE A 21 -1.44 2.24 11.13
C ILE A 21 -0.21 1.49 10.60
N LYS A 22 -0.31 0.18 10.43
CA LYS A 22 0.75 -0.66 9.85
C LYS A 22 0.30 -1.26 8.53
N TYR A 23 1.13 -1.13 7.51
CA TYR A 23 1.00 -1.86 6.26
C TYR A 23 2.06 -2.96 6.23
N SER A 24 1.64 -4.22 6.02
CA SER A 24 2.52 -5.40 6.00
C SER A 24 2.25 -6.21 4.75
N VAL A 25 3.30 -6.61 4.02
CA VAL A 25 3.22 -7.59 2.93
C VAL A 25 3.92 -8.85 3.39
N GLU A 26 3.18 -9.94 3.46
CA GLU A 26 3.65 -11.21 4.03
C GLU A 26 3.59 -12.35 3.01
N VAL A 27 4.59 -13.23 3.09
CA VAL A 27 4.64 -14.48 2.33
C VAL A 27 4.68 -15.61 3.34
N ASN A 28 3.63 -16.44 3.38
CA ASN A 28 3.48 -17.54 4.34
C ASN A 28 3.67 -17.10 5.81
N GLY A 29 3.18 -15.91 6.18
CA GLY A 29 3.32 -15.34 7.53
C GLY A 29 4.67 -14.71 7.85
N LEU A 30 5.59 -14.61 6.87
CA LEU A 30 6.86 -13.89 7.00
C LEU A 30 6.73 -12.51 6.35
N PRO A 31 6.90 -11.40 7.08
CA PRO A 31 6.86 -10.06 6.51
C PRO A 31 8.09 -9.82 5.62
N ILE A 32 7.84 -9.44 4.37
CA ILE A 32 8.90 -9.07 3.40
C ILE A 32 8.99 -7.56 3.19
N TYR A 33 7.97 -6.82 3.61
CA TYR A 33 7.88 -5.36 3.54
C TYR A 33 6.92 -4.86 4.62
N THR A 34 7.30 -3.80 5.33
CA THR A 34 6.47 -3.22 6.38
C THR A 34 6.65 -1.70 6.43
N GLU A 35 5.55 -0.98 6.49
CA GLU A 35 5.51 0.46 6.75
C GLU A 35 4.70 0.72 8.02
N THR A 36 5.04 1.77 8.76
CA THR A 36 4.38 2.16 10.00
C THR A 36 4.11 3.66 9.98
N TYR A 37 2.85 4.03 10.22
CA TYR A 37 2.37 5.40 10.13
C TYR A 37 1.72 5.84 11.43
N ASP A 38 1.93 7.12 11.74
CA ASP A 38 1.15 7.83 12.75
C ASP A 38 -0.14 8.34 12.11
N ALA A 39 -1.30 8.04 12.71
CA ALA A 39 -2.59 8.46 12.16
C ALA A 39 -2.74 9.99 12.11
N ALA A 40 -2.16 10.71 13.08
CA ALA A 40 -2.21 12.18 13.10
C ALA A 40 -1.33 12.80 12.00
N LYS A 41 -0.27 12.08 11.55
CA LYS A 41 0.52 12.48 10.37
C LYS A 41 -0.24 12.21 9.08
N LEU A 42 -0.83 11.03 8.93
CA LEU A 42 -1.63 10.67 7.76
C LEU A 42 -2.84 11.60 7.58
N GLY A 43 -3.49 12.03 8.66
CA GLY A 43 -4.57 13.03 8.60
C GLY A 43 -4.12 14.32 7.91
N LYS A 44 -2.95 14.86 8.30
CA LYS A 44 -2.36 16.06 7.68
C LYS A 44 -1.95 15.84 6.22
N GLU A 45 -1.51 14.64 5.87
CA GLU A 45 -1.18 14.30 4.47
C GLU A 45 -2.45 14.23 3.61
N VAL A 46 -3.56 13.69 4.14
CA VAL A 46 -4.87 13.67 3.47
C VAL A 46 -5.48 15.07 3.33
N GLU A 47 -5.36 15.91 4.36
CA GLU A 47 -5.80 17.32 4.32
C GLU A 47 -5.01 18.15 3.29
N ALA A 48 -3.72 17.83 3.09
CA ALA A 48 -2.86 18.52 2.14
C ALA A 48 -3.08 18.07 0.68
N ASP A 49 -3.16 16.76 0.43
CA ASP A 49 -3.44 16.19 -0.90
C ASP A 49 -4.04 14.78 -0.80
N GLU A 50 -5.37 14.72 -0.70
CA GLU A 50 -6.10 13.45 -0.68
C GLU A 50 -5.86 12.60 -1.93
N ALA A 51 -5.68 13.20 -3.10
CA ALA A 51 -5.51 12.46 -4.36
C ALA A 51 -4.18 11.69 -4.36
N THR A 52 -3.07 12.38 -4.03
CA THR A 52 -1.75 11.74 -3.89
C THR A 52 -1.77 10.65 -2.82
N VAL A 53 -2.43 10.84 -1.68
CA VAL A 53 -2.54 9.81 -0.66
C VAL A 53 -3.32 8.59 -1.16
N ARG A 54 -4.47 8.79 -1.83
CA ARG A 54 -5.26 7.71 -2.43
C ARG A 54 -4.44 6.90 -3.44
N ASP A 55 -3.70 7.57 -4.33
CA ASP A 55 -2.88 6.93 -5.35
C ASP A 55 -1.72 6.12 -4.73
N LEU A 56 -1.05 6.64 -3.69
CA LEU A 56 -0.02 5.90 -2.96
C LEU A 56 -0.57 4.63 -2.31
N TRP A 57 -1.75 4.69 -1.67
CA TRP A 57 -2.39 3.53 -1.06
C TRP A 57 -2.93 2.53 -2.09
N PHE A 58 -3.47 3.00 -3.22
CA PHE A 58 -3.89 2.14 -4.31
C PHE A 58 -2.68 1.41 -4.94
N ARG A 59 -1.57 2.13 -5.17
CA ARG A 59 -0.30 1.59 -5.66
C ARG A 59 0.26 0.49 -4.76
N ARG A 60 0.15 0.60 -3.43
CA ARG A 60 0.53 -0.48 -2.50
C ARG A 60 -0.16 -1.80 -2.85
N ILE A 61 -1.48 -1.74 -3.08
CA ILE A 61 -2.30 -2.90 -3.42
C ILE A 61 -1.95 -3.43 -4.82
N THR A 62 -1.91 -2.56 -5.84
CA THR A 62 -1.69 -2.99 -7.23
C THR A 62 -0.28 -3.53 -7.45
N CYS A 63 0.74 -3.00 -6.78
CA CYS A 63 2.10 -3.56 -6.81
C CYS A 63 2.15 -5.00 -6.29
N VAL A 64 1.50 -5.30 -5.17
CA VAL A 64 1.47 -6.67 -4.62
C VAL A 64 0.73 -7.63 -5.57
N VAL A 65 -0.43 -7.22 -6.09
CA VAL A 65 -1.22 -8.03 -7.03
C VAL A 65 -0.46 -8.28 -8.33
N GLY A 66 0.12 -7.23 -8.93
CA GLY A 66 0.84 -7.29 -10.22
C GLY A 66 2.20 -7.99 -10.15
N CYS A 67 2.81 -8.08 -8.96
CA CYS A 67 4.06 -8.82 -8.75
C CYS A 67 3.85 -10.28 -8.31
N ARG A 68 2.68 -10.65 -7.77
CA ARG A 68 2.41 -11.96 -7.12
C ARG A 68 2.95 -13.19 -7.87
N ASN A 69 2.75 -13.23 -9.18
CA ASN A 69 3.09 -14.38 -10.02
C ASN A 69 4.45 -14.25 -10.73
N ARG A 70 5.21 -13.18 -10.45
CA ARG A 70 6.51 -12.92 -11.10
C ARG A 70 7.66 -13.59 -10.32
N ARG A 71 8.67 -14.07 -11.04
CA ARG A 71 9.95 -14.49 -10.43
C ARG A 71 10.57 -13.28 -9.72
N GLY A 72 11.05 -13.47 -8.49
CA GLY A 72 11.58 -12.37 -7.67
C GLY A 72 10.50 -11.45 -7.09
N PHE A 73 9.41 -12.03 -6.57
CA PHE A 73 8.26 -11.30 -5.98
C PHE A 73 8.65 -10.11 -5.11
N SER A 74 9.54 -10.29 -4.13
CA SER A 74 9.98 -9.23 -3.22
C SER A 74 10.67 -8.07 -3.95
N ALA A 75 11.60 -8.37 -4.85
CA ALA A 75 12.29 -7.36 -5.65
C ALA A 75 11.31 -6.58 -6.55
N CYS A 76 10.33 -7.28 -7.15
CA CYS A 76 9.27 -6.64 -7.94
C CYS A 76 8.41 -5.70 -7.09
N VAL A 77 7.96 -6.14 -5.91
CA VAL A 77 7.15 -5.32 -5.01
C VAL A 77 7.93 -4.09 -4.57
N THR A 78 9.17 -4.24 -4.09
CA THR A 78 10.02 -3.11 -3.69
C THR A 78 10.24 -2.11 -4.82
N ARG A 79 10.56 -2.57 -6.05
CA ARG A 79 10.75 -1.68 -7.21
C ARG A 79 9.46 -0.94 -7.59
N CYS A 80 8.32 -1.63 -7.59
CA CYS A 80 7.02 -1.02 -7.88
C CYS A 80 6.61 0.02 -6.82
N LEU A 81 6.90 -0.26 -5.55
CA LEU A 81 6.64 0.68 -4.45
C LEU A 81 7.55 1.91 -4.51
N LEU A 82 8.77 1.81 -5.05
CA LEU A 82 9.67 2.95 -5.27
C LEU A 82 9.34 3.75 -6.54
N ASP A 83 9.26 3.10 -7.70
CA ASP A 83 9.26 3.77 -9.01
C ASP A 83 7.92 3.70 -9.77
N GLY A 84 6.91 3.00 -9.24
CA GLY A 84 5.55 2.91 -9.81
C GLY A 84 5.38 1.88 -10.91
N LYS A 85 6.47 1.28 -11.40
CA LYS A 85 6.48 0.28 -12.47
C LYS A 85 6.59 -1.13 -11.88
N ALA A 86 5.61 -1.99 -12.16
CA ALA A 86 5.64 -3.39 -11.71
C ALA A 86 6.50 -4.24 -12.66
N CYS A 87 7.73 -4.58 -12.26
CA CYS A 87 8.64 -5.34 -13.14
C CYS A 87 9.34 -4.41 -14.15
N GLY A 88 9.25 -4.63 -15.47
CA GLY A 88 8.49 -5.67 -16.18
C GLY A 88 7.08 -5.26 -16.66
N GLU A 89 6.71 -4.00 -16.51
CA GLU A 89 6.09 -3.25 -17.61
C GLU A 89 7.27 -2.77 -18.47
N SER A 90 7.60 -3.53 -19.51
CA SER A 90 8.20 -2.88 -20.68
C SER A 90 7.16 -1.91 -21.21
N GLU A 91 7.59 -0.70 -21.58
CA GLU A 91 6.77 0.20 -22.38
C GLU A 91 6.25 -0.56 -23.62
N PRO A 92 5.03 -0.27 -24.11
CA PRO A 92 4.60 -0.84 -25.39
C PRO A 92 5.63 -0.47 -26.44
N ASP A 93 6.19 -1.48 -27.09
CA ASP A 93 7.33 -1.33 -27.98
C ASP A 93 6.95 -0.46 -29.19
N LEU A 94 7.39 0.80 -29.16
CA LEU A 94 7.19 1.77 -30.25
C LEU A 94 8.07 1.48 -31.48
N SER A 95 8.72 0.29 -31.56
CA SER A 95 9.44 -0.19 -32.74
C SER A 95 8.72 -1.28 -33.56
N ALA A 96 7.46 -1.62 -33.22
CA ALA A 96 6.60 -2.44 -34.07
C ALA A 96 5.94 -1.59 -35.19
N GLY A 97 6.69 -1.29 -36.25
CA GLY A 97 6.21 -0.52 -37.39
C GLY A 97 5.30 -1.29 -38.36
N ASN A 98 4.40 -0.55 -39.00
CA ASN A 98 4.01 -0.69 -40.41
C ASN A 98 3.39 0.63 -40.89
#